data_AF-A0A2E5P1C7-F1
#
_entry.id   AF-A0A2E5P1C7-F1
#
_cell.length_a   1.000
_cell.length_b   1.000
_cell.length_c   1.000
_cell.angle_alpha   90.00
_cell.angle_beta   90.00
_cell.angle_gamma   90.00
#
_symmetry.space_group_name_H-M   'P 1'
#
loop_
_entity.id
_entity.type
_entity.pdbx_description
1 polymer ?
#
loop_
_entity_poly.entity_id
_entity_poly.type
_entity_poly.pdbx_seq_one_letter_code
_entity_poly.pdbx_strand_id
1 'polypeptide(L)'
;MSMNREQKRMLQRQGEVDADGEPIRQRRQQQRPAEERTGITQFSREVRAELRKVAWPSRSETGNYTTVVIITILVITAVVAGLDWIFSQSVLELFDV
;
A
#
# COMPACT_ATOMS: atom_id res chain seq x y z
N MET A 1 -8.59 34.36 -53.22
CA MET A 1 -10.04 34.29 -52.94
C MET A 1 -10.40 35.43 -51.99
N SER A 2 -11.24 36.39 -52.39
CA SER A 2 -11.64 37.51 -51.54
C SER A 2 -12.70 37.06 -50.55
N MET A 3 -12.30 36.85 -49.30
CA MET A 3 -13.20 36.46 -48.22
C MET A 3 -14.24 37.55 -47.99
N ASN A 4 -15.52 37.16 -47.96
CA ASN A 4 -16.64 38.09 -47.88
C ASN A 4 -16.58 38.85 -46.54
N ARG A 5 -16.83 40.17 -46.53
CA ARG A 5 -16.66 41.02 -45.34
C ARG A 5 -17.55 40.57 -44.17
N GLU A 6 -18.66 39.93 -44.49
CA GLU A 6 -19.56 39.34 -43.50
C GLU A 6 -18.99 38.10 -42.82
N GLN A 7 -18.28 37.25 -43.56
CA GLN A 7 -17.63 36.05 -43.00
C GLN A 7 -16.59 36.47 -41.96
N LYS A 8 -15.74 37.47 -42.25
CA LYS A 8 -14.76 37.98 -41.26
C LYS A 8 -15.41 38.48 -39.97
N ARG A 9 -16.54 39.20 -40.06
CA ARG A 9 -17.27 39.69 -38.90
C ARG A 9 -17.98 38.57 -38.13
N MET A 10 -18.43 37.52 -38.82
CA MET A 10 -19.00 36.34 -38.18
C MET A 10 -17.95 35.53 -37.42
N LEU A 11 -16.77 35.29 -38.02
CA LEU A 11 -15.66 34.62 -37.32
C LEU A 11 -15.21 35.42 -36.09
N GLN A 12 -15.22 36.76 -36.18
CA GLN A 12 -14.88 37.63 -35.06
C GLN A 12 -15.97 37.65 -33.97
N ARG A 13 -17.25 37.63 -34.35
CA ARG A 13 -18.37 37.45 -33.40
C ARG A 13 -18.36 36.06 -32.74
N GLN A 14 -17.87 35.05 -33.44
CA GLN A 14 -17.67 33.69 -32.93
C GLN A 14 -16.42 33.58 -32.04
N GLY A 15 -15.65 34.67 -31.86
CA GLY A 15 -14.51 34.72 -30.96
C GLY A 15 -13.32 33.88 -31.42
N GLU A 16 -13.27 33.51 -32.70
CA GLU A 16 -12.27 32.59 -33.26
C GLU A 16 -11.08 33.33 -33.90
N VAL A 17 -11.20 34.64 -34.13
CA VAL A 17 -10.18 35.51 -34.72
C VAL A 17 -10.02 36.79 -33.91
N ASP A 18 -8.78 37.22 -33.71
CA ASP A 18 -8.44 38.44 -32.96
C ASP A 18 -8.77 39.71 -33.77
N ALA A 19 -8.68 40.90 -33.17
CA ALA A 19 -8.93 42.21 -33.80
C ALA A 19 -8.14 42.42 -35.10
N ASP A 20 -6.98 41.78 -35.21
CA ASP A 20 -6.07 41.84 -36.35
C ASP A 20 -6.34 40.76 -37.43
N GLY A 21 -7.34 39.90 -37.25
CA GLY A 21 -7.79 38.92 -38.24
C GLY A 21 -6.99 37.62 -38.30
N GLU A 22 -6.10 37.39 -37.34
CA GLU A 22 -5.38 36.13 -37.16
C GLU A 22 -6.26 35.12 -36.40
N PRO A 23 -6.27 33.82 -36.80
CA PRO A 23 -6.97 32.80 -36.05
C PRO A 23 -6.35 32.68 -34.67
N ILE A 24 -7.16 32.80 -33.62
CA ILE A 24 -6.75 32.48 -32.26
C ILE A 24 -6.61 30.96 -32.24
N ARG A 25 -5.47 30.46 -32.72
CA ARG A 25 -5.00 29.13 -32.37
C ARG A 25 -4.89 29.19 -30.86
N GLN A 26 -5.95 28.73 -30.19
CA GLN A 26 -5.84 28.16 -28.88
C GLN A 26 -4.71 27.15 -29.02
N ARG A 27 -3.52 27.61 -28.65
CA ARG A 27 -2.51 26.79 -28.04
C ARG A 27 -3.25 26.24 -26.84
N ARG A 28 -4.02 25.18 -27.07
CA ARG A 28 -4.28 24.15 -26.09
C ARG A 28 -2.87 23.72 -25.77
N GLN A 29 -2.30 24.47 -24.83
CA GLN A 29 -1.07 24.21 -24.17
C GLN A 29 -1.43 22.88 -23.56
N GLN A 30 -1.09 21.82 -24.27
CA GLN A 30 -1.14 20.48 -23.77
C GLN A 30 0.00 20.49 -22.76
N GLN A 31 -0.28 21.13 -21.62
CA GLN A 31 0.42 20.95 -20.38
C GLN A 31 0.30 19.46 -20.18
N ARG A 32 1.34 18.74 -20.62
CA ARG A 32 1.50 17.35 -20.26
C ARG A 32 1.38 17.36 -18.74
N PRO A 33 0.35 16.73 -18.14
CA PRO A 33 0.20 16.77 -16.70
C PRO A 33 1.55 16.30 -16.14
N ALA A 34 2.15 17.14 -15.29
CA ALA A 34 3.40 16.82 -14.64
C ALA A 34 3.24 15.42 -14.06
N GLU A 35 4.11 14.50 -14.47
CA GLU A 35 4.02 13.09 -14.12
C GLU A 35 3.84 12.98 -12.61
N GLU A 36 2.60 12.68 -12.22
CA GLU A 36 2.11 12.82 -10.86
C GLU A 36 2.73 11.67 -10.08
N ARG A 37 3.95 11.90 -9.57
CA ARG A 37 4.62 10.96 -8.67
C ARG A 37 3.60 10.61 -7.60
N THR A 38 3.29 9.32 -7.47
CA THR A 38 2.31 8.81 -6.51
C THR A 38 2.57 9.45 -5.15
N GLY A 39 1.68 10.35 -4.74
CA GLY A 39 1.83 11.05 -3.47
C GLY A 39 1.81 10.05 -2.32
N ILE A 40 2.45 10.39 -1.20
CA ILE A 40 2.43 9.57 0.04
C ILE A 40 0.97 9.26 0.46
N THR A 41 0.04 10.17 0.15
CA THR A 41 -1.40 10.01 0.34
C THR A 41 -2.01 8.90 -0.54
N GLN A 42 -1.57 8.77 -1.79
CA GLN A 42 -2.00 7.71 -2.68
C GLN A 42 -1.40 6.35 -2.26
N PHE A 43 -0.12 6.31 -1.94
CA PHE A 43 0.56 5.09 -1.47
C PHE A 43 -0.09 4.52 -0.20
N SER A 44 -0.37 5.35 0.81
CA SER A 44 -1.04 4.90 2.04
C SER A 44 -2.47 4.40 1.78
N ARG A 45 -3.19 4.99 0.81
CA ARG A 45 -4.50 4.51 0.37
C ARG A 45 -4.41 3.13 -0.28
N GLU A 46 -3.41 2.92 -1.13
CA GLU A 46 -3.12 1.64 -1.79
C GLU A 46 -2.74 0.56 -0.77
N VAL A 47 -1.84 0.87 0.19
CA VAL A 47 -1.48 -0.05 1.29
C VAL A 47 -2.71 -0.45 2.10
N ARG A 48 -3.59 0.49 2.45
CA ARG A 48 -4.82 0.17 3.18
C ARG A 48 -5.78 -0.69 2.36
N ALA A 49 -5.84 -0.50 1.04
CA ALA A 49 -6.63 -1.34 0.16
C ALA A 49 -6.09 -2.77 0.11
N GLU A 50 -4.77 -2.94 0.10
CA GLU A 50 -4.11 -4.26 0.12
C GLU A 50 -4.23 -4.95 1.49
N LEU A 51 -4.07 -4.20 2.58
CA LEU A 51 -4.24 -4.71 3.95
C LEU A 51 -5.66 -5.23 4.22
N ARG A 52 -6.68 -4.74 3.49
CA ARG A 52 -8.04 -5.29 3.56
C ARG A 52 -8.18 -6.66 2.91
N LYS A 53 -7.24 -7.06 2.05
CA LYS A 53 -7.19 -8.42 1.48
C LYS A 53 -6.53 -9.42 2.43
N VAL A 54 -5.84 -8.94 3.46
CA VAL A 54 -5.27 -9.82 4.49
C VAL A 54 -6.42 -10.42 5.29
N ALA A 55 -6.48 -11.74 5.28
CA ALA A 55 -7.40 -12.49 6.14
C ALA A 55 -6.89 -12.41 7.58
N TRP A 56 -7.36 -11.41 8.31
CA TRP A 56 -7.09 -11.32 9.75
C TRP A 56 -7.87 -12.40 10.47
N PRO A 57 -7.20 -13.18 11.34
CA PRO A 57 -7.82 -14.30 12.02
C PRO A 57 -8.97 -13.84 12.92
N SER A 58 -9.96 -14.70 13.08
CA SER A 58 -11.04 -14.45 14.04
C SER A 58 -10.51 -14.48 15.47
N ARG A 59 -11.19 -13.79 16.40
CA ARG A 59 -10.78 -13.79 17.83
C ARG A 59 -10.68 -15.21 18.41
N SER A 60 -11.55 -16.11 17.94
CA SER A 60 -11.53 -17.53 18.28
C SER A 60 -10.32 -18.28 17.73
N GLU A 61 -9.93 -18.03 16.47
CA GLU A 61 -8.74 -18.66 15.87
C GLU A 61 -7.47 -18.24 16.60
N THR A 62 -7.32 -16.94 16.88
CA THR A 62 -6.18 -16.42 17.64
C THR A 62 -6.07 -17.06 19.02
N GLY A 63 -7.21 -17.22 19.71
CA GLY A 63 -7.28 -17.92 20.99
C GLY A 63 -6.82 -19.37 20.88
N ASN A 64 -7.39 -20.12 19.94
CA ASN A 64 -7.05 -21.53 19.71
C ASN A 64 -5.56 -21.72 19.40
N TYR A 65 -4.99 -20.91 18.49
CA TYR A 65 -3.57 -20.98 18.17
C TYR A 65 -2.69 -20.66 19.38
N THR A 66 -3.05 -19.65 20.17
CA THR A 66 -2.31 -19.32 21.40
C THR A 66 -2.36 -20.47 22.40
N THR A 67 -3.52 -21.10 22.59
CA THR A 67 -3.67 -22.26 23.48
C THR A 67 -2.79 -23.43 23.04
N VAL A 68 -2.79 -23.78 21.75
CA VAL A 68 -1.93 -24.86 21.23
C VAL A 68 -0.45 -24.56 21.48
N VAL A 69 -0.02 -23.32 21.22
CA VAL A 69 1.37 -22.88 21.46
C VAL A 69 1.72 -22.97 22.94
N ILE A 70 0.87 -22.50 23.85
CA ILE A 70 1.09 -22.58 25.30
C ILE A 70 1.26 -24.03 25.74
N ILE A 71 0.36 -24.92 25.32
CA ILE A 71 0.43 -26.34 25.68
C ILE A 71 1.73 -26.95 25.15
N THR A 72 2.10 -26.65 23.91
CA THR A 72 3.31 -27.17 23.29
C THR A 72 4.57 -26.72 24.05
N ILE A 73 4.65 -25.43 24.41
CA ILE A 73 5.77 -24.89 25.19
C ILE A 73 5.83 -25.56 26.55
N LEU A 74 4.71 -25.71 27.26
CA LEU A 74 4.68 -26.36 28.57
C LEU A 74 5.18 -27.82 28.50
N VAL A 75 4.78 -28.57 27.48
CA VAL A 75 5.25 -29.95 27.29
C VAL A 75 6.76 -29.99 27.04
N ILE A 76 7.28 -29.16 26.14
CA ILE A 76 8.72 -29.11 25.86
C ILE A 76 9.49 -28.68 27.10
N THR A 77 9.03 -27.64 27.80
CA THR A 77 9.65 -27.18 29.05
C THR A 77 9.66 -28.28 30.12
N ALA A 78 8.57 -29.03 30.28
CA ALA A 78 8.52 -30.14 31.22
C ALA A 78 9.51 -31.26 30.86
N VAL A 79 9.64 -31.60 29.58
CA VAL A 79 10.63 -32.59 29.11
C VAL A 79 12.05 -32.10 29.39
N VAL A 80 12.37 -30.86 29.00
CA VAL A 80 13.70 -30.28 29.23
C VAL A 80 14.01 -30.22 30.72
N ALA A 81 13.10 -29.70 31.55
CA ALA A 81 13.29 -29.64 32.99
C ALA A 81 13.45 -31.04 33.63
N GLY A 82 12.70 -32.03 33.16
CA GLY A 82 12.85 -33.42 33.60
C GLY A 82 14.21 -34.00 33.24
N LEU A 83 14.67 -33.77 32.01
CA LEU A 83 15.99 -34.19 31.57
C LEU A 83 17.10 -33.48 32.36
N ASP A 84 16.99 -32.17 32.56
CA ASP A 84 17.94 -31.38 33.36
C ASP A 84 18.03 -31.90 34.79
N TRP A 85 16.90 -32.29 35.39
CA TRP A 85 16.87 -32.87 36.72
C TRP A 85 17.58 -34.23 36.78
N ILE A 86 17.28 -35.11 35.82
CA ILE A 86 17.92 -36.43 35.70
C ILE A 86 19.44 -36.28 35.48
N PHE A 87 19.85 -35.42 34.55
CA PHE A 87 21.27 -35.15 34.30
C PHE A 87 21.95 -34.54 35.52
N SER A 88 21.31 -33.60 36.22
CA SER A 88 21.88 -33.00 37.43
C SER A 88 22.15 -34.05 38.50
N GLN A 89 21.20 -34.96 38.77
CA GLN A 89 21.42 -36.04 39.74
C GLN A 89 22.50 -37.02 39.27
N SER A 90 22.45 -37.42 37.99
CA SER A 90 23.40 -38.38 37.42
C SER A 90 24.83 -37.85 37.40
N VAL A 91 25.01 -36.56 37.11
CA VAL A 91 26.31 -35.88 37.12
C VAL A 91 26.83 -35.75 38.55
N LEU A 92 26.00 -35.35 39.52
CA LEU A 92 26.42 -35.25 40.92
C LEU A 92 26.89 -36.61 41.46
N GLU A 93 26.13 -37.67 41.18
CA GLU A 93 26.45 -39.03 41.62
C GLU A 93 27.67 -39.61 40.89
N LEU A 94 27.89 -39.28 39.60
CA LEU A 94 29.04 -39.74 38.82
C LEU A 94 30.35 -39.04 39.20
N PHE A 95 30.29 -37.76 39.60
CA PHE A 95 31.47 -36.98 40.01
C PHE A 95 31.76 -37.04 41.52
N ASP A 96 31.00 -37.86 42.27
CA ASP A 96 31.25 -38.31 43.64
C ASP A 96 31.51 -37.20 44.67
N VAL A 97 30.42 -36.49 45.01
CA VAL A 97 30.07 -36.09 46.39
C VAL A 97 28.81 -36.82 46.79
#